data_AF-A0A4Y2BH67-F1
#
_entry.id   AF-A0A4Y2BH67-F1
#
_cell.length_a   1.000
_cell.length_b   1.000
_cell.length_c   1.000
_cell.angle_alpha   90.00
_cell.angle_beta   90.00
_cell.angle_gamma   90.00
#
_symmetry.space_group_name_H-M   'P 1'
#
loop_
_entity.id
_entity.type
_entity.pdbx_description
1 polymer ?
#
loop_
_entity_poly.entity_id
_entity_poly.type
_entity_poly.pdbx_seq_one_letter_code
_entity_poly.pdbx_strand_id
1 'polypeptide(L)'
;MSKKVIVLIGSNDKRRLNWPLGKIIQLFPGTDGESRRIRLKVQNGEVIRAVQNLYPLELSSTEELPPKFNQDCRCKNISPEQNPFDDAPVKSEGTIPADIKLPTITKSGRTVIIPRRLDL
;
A
#
# COMPACT_ATOMS: atom_id res chain seq x y z
N MET A 1 32.08 12.31 -7.76
CA MET A 1 30.60 12.32 -7.81
C MET A 1 30.08 11.49 -6.63
N SER A 2 29.64 12.11 -5.54
CA SER A 2 29.17 11.37 -4.36
C SER A 2 27.83 10.70 -4.66
N LYS A 3 27.74 9.36 -4.58
CA LYS A 3 26.50 8.61 -4.82
C LYS A 3 25.40 9.12 -3.88
N LYS A 4 24.29 9.62 -4.43
CA LYS A 4 23.11 10.04 -3.68
C LYS A 4 22.16 8.85 -3.57
N VAL A 5 22.29 8.06 -2.50
CA VAL A 5 21.40 6.91 -2.25
C VAL A 5 20.08 7.41 -1.65
N ILE A 6 18.98 7.19 -2.36
CA ILE A 6 17.63 7.48 -1.92
C ILE A 6 16.96 6.16 -1.53
N VAL A 7 16.29 6.16 -0.38
CA VAL A 7 15.58 4.99 0.16
C VAL A 7 14.18 5.38 0.61
N LEU A 8 13.27 4.42 0.58
CA LEU A 8 11.96 4.53 1.19
C LEU A 8 12.07 4.16 2.68
N ILE A 9 11.45 4.96 3.55
CA ILE A 9 11.54 4.79 5.00
C ILE A 9 10.24 4.19 5.53
N GLY A 10 10.30 2.97 6.04
CA GLY A 10 9.21 2.30 6.72
C GLY A 10 8.70 3.08 7.94
N SER A 11 7.39 3.26 8.02
CA SER A 11 6.69 3.85 9.17
C SER A 11 5.40 3.08 9.43
N ASN A 12 5.15 2.75 10.69
CA ASN A 12 3.94 2.03 11.08
C ASN A 12 2.70 2.93 11.11
N ASP A 13 2.92 4.25 11.25
CA ASP A 13 1.85 5.25 11.37
C ASP A 13 1.27 5.65 10.00
N LYS A 14 1.92 5.21 8.92
CA LYS A 14 1.56 5.57 7.55
C LYS A 14 1.38 4.31 6.71
N ARG A 15 0.39 4.34 5.81
CA ARG A 15 0.28 3.33 4.74
C ARG A 15 1.58 3.31 3.93
N ARG A 16 1.94 2.14 3.38
CA ARG A 16 3.17 1.96 2.59
C ARG A 16 3.33 2.97 1.45
N LEU A 17 2.23 3.35 0.80
CA LEU A 17 2.20 4.37 -0.26
C LEU A 17 2.60 5.76 0.23
N ASN A 18 2.44 6.03 1.52
CA ASN A 18 2.73 7.31 2.16
C ASN A 18 4.04 7.27 2.97
N TRP A 19 4.85 6.23 2.79
CA TRP A 19 6.16 6.15 3.43
C TRP A 19 7.08 7.25 2.89
N PRO A 20 7.75 8.01 3.77
CA PRO A 20 8.59 9.10 3.32
C PRO A 20 9.84 8.57 2.61
N LEU A 21 10.30 9.33 1.60
CA LEU A 21 11.62 9.15 1.03
C LEU A 21 12.67 9.87 1.88
N GLY A 22 13.86 9.28 1.97
CA GLY A 22 15.01 9.92 2.58
C GLY A 22 16.31 9.63 1.84
N LYS A 23 17.24 10.57 1.97
CA LYS A 23 18.62 10.41 1.50
C LYS A 23 19.50 9.98 2.66
N ILE A 24 20.31 8.95 2.47
CA ILE A 24 21.29 8.52 3.48
C ILE A 24 22.35 9.62 3.65
N ILE A 25 22.57 10.06 4.90
CA ILE A 25 23.60 11.06 5.23
C ILE A 25 24.68 10.52 6.16
N GLN A 26 24.38 9.56 7.03
CA GLN A 26 25.35 8.96 7.94
C GLN A 26 24.97 7.52 8.32
N LEU A 27 25.95 6.64 8.39
CA LEU A 27 25.82 5.28 8.90
C LEU A 27 26.38 5.20 10.34
N PHE A 28 25.70 4.47 11.22
CA PHE A 28 26.18 4.18 12.57
C PHE A 28 26.55 2.70 12.68
N PRO A 29 27.85 2.36 12.70
CA PRO A 29 28.31 0.99 12.90
C PRO A 29 28.05 0.53 14.34
N GLY A 30 27.76 -0.76 14.51
CA GLY A 30 27.71 -1.41 15.81
C GLY A 30 29.08 -1.91 16.26
N THR A 31 29.10 -2.70 17.34
CA THR A 31 30.31 -3.29 17.93
C THR A 31 31.03 -4.28 17.00
N ASP A 32 30.30 -4.89 16.06
CA ASP A 32 30.80 -5.78 15.02
C ASP A 32 31.19 -5.05 13.72
N GLY A 33 31.09 -3.71 13.70
CA GLY A 33 31.35 -2.89 12.51
C GLY A 33 30.17 -2.78 11.54
N GLU A 34 29.09 -3.57 11.73
CA GLU A 34 27.94 -3.56 10.84
C GLU A 34 27.00 -2.39 11.13
N SER A 35 26.56 -1.72 10.06
CA SER A 35 25.68 -0.55 10.16
C SER A 35 24.26 -0.98 10.53
N ARG A 36 23.83 -0.71 11.76
CA ARG A 36 22.46 -1.03 12.23
C ARG A 36 21.51 0.14 12.16
N ARG A 37 22.02 1.37 12.30
CA ARG A 37 21.23 2.60 12.27
C ARG A 37 21.77 3.55 11.21
N ILE A 38 20.86 4.28 10.58
CA ILE A 38 21.18 5.23 9.53
C ILE A 38 20.48 6.55 9.83
N ARG A 39 21.22 7.65 9.70
CA ARG A 39 20.69 9.01 9.68
C ARG A 39 20.32 9.36 8.24
N LEU A 40 19.09 9.82 8.06
CA LEU A 40 18.50 10.13 6.78
C LEU A 40 18.05 11.58 6.75
N LYS A 41 18.29 12.27 5.64
CA LYS A 41 17.68 13.55 5.33
C LYS A 41 16.33 13.32 4.66
N VAL A 42 15.27 13.81 5.29
CA VAL A 42 13.91 13.83 4.76
C VAL A 42 13.50 15.28 4.48
N GLN A 43 12.35 15.50 3.84
CA GLN A 43 11.84 16.86 3.57
C GLN A 43 11.74 17.70 4.86
N ASN A 44 11.23 17.09 5.93
CA ASN A 44 10.94 17.77 7.19
C ASN A 44 12.10 17.68 8.20
N GLY A 45 13.34 17.58 7.72
CA GLY A 45 14.52 17.52 8.59
C GLY A 45 15.25 16.19 8.50
N GLU A 46 15.61 15.63 9.65
CA GLU A 46 16.43 14.43 9.72
C GLU A 46 15.83 13.39 10.64
N VAL A 47 16.04 12.13 10.28
CA VAL A 47 15.46 11.01 11.00
C VAL A 47 16.48 9.89 11.10
N ILE A 48 16.49 9.22 12.25
CA ILE A 48 17.31 8.03 12.47
C ILE A 48 16.39 6.80 12.43
N ARG A 49 16.76 5.80 11.63
CA ARG A 49 16.03 4.55 11.48
C ARG A 49 16.99 3.37 11.41
N ALA A 50 16.52 2.21 11.84
CA ALA A 50 17.25 0.96 11.66
C ALA A 50 17.28 0.56 10.18
N VAL A 51 18.34 -0.12 9.75
CA VAL A 51 18.50 -0.57 8.34
C VAL A 51 17.33 -1.41 7.88
N GLN A 52 16.79 -2.26 8.75
CA GLN A 52 15.62 -3.10 8.48
C GLN A 52 14.34 -2.34 8.07
N ASN A 53 14.26 -1.05 8.41
CA ASN A 53 13.12 -0.19 8.06
C ASN A 53 13.39 0.65 6.80
N LEU A 54 14.46 0.36 6.05
CA LEU A 54 14.83 1.08 4.84
C LEU A 54 14.73 0.14 3.64
N TYR A 55 14.09 0.64 2.59
CA TYR A 55 13.89 -0.10 1.36
C TYR A 55 14.60 0.65 0.22
N PRO A 56 15.61 0.04 -0.42
CA PRO A 56 16.33 0.66 -1.52
C PRO A 56 15.40 0.87 -2.72
N LEU A 57 15.66 1.95 -3.47
CA LEU A 57 15.00 2.19 -4.75
C LEU A 57 15.98 1.81 -5.86
N GLU A 58 15.60 0.84 -6.68
CA GLU A 58 16.35 0.42 -7.88
C GLU A 58 16.16 1.47 -8.99
N LEU A 59 16.74 2.67 -8.81
CA LEU A 59 16.74 3.71 -9.81
C LEU A 59 18.14 3.79 -10.43
N SER A 60 18.32 3.17 -11.59
CA SER A 60 19.52 3.35 -12.41
C SER A 60 19.52 4.78 -12.95
N SER A 61 20.42 5.63 -12.46
CA SER A 61 20.62 6.97 -13.00
C SER A 61 21.41 6.91 -14.32
N THR A 62 20.85 6.24 -15.33
CA THR A 62 21.40 6.23 -16.69
C THR A 62 20.26 6.04 -17.68
N GLU A 63 19.35 7.00 -17.74
CA GLU A 63 18.56 7.20 -18.95
C GLU A 63 18.23 8.68 -19.03
N GLU A 64 18.74 9.34 -20.06
CA GLU A 64 18.21 10.62 -20.49
C GLU A 64 16.72 10.40 -20.73
N LEU A 65 15.89 10.89 -19.81
CA LEU A 65 14.45 10.75 -19.92
C LEU A 65 14.03 11.34 -21.28
N PRO A 66 13.34 10.58 -22.16
CA PRO A 66 12.76 11.20 -23.33
C PRO A 66 11.82 12.32 -22.87
N PRO A 67 11.84 13.49 -23.55
CA PRO A 67 11.03 14.60 -23.13
C PRO A 67 9.56 14.20 -23.29
N LYS A 68 8.82 14.30 -22.19
CA LYS A 68 7.35 14.24 -22.04
C LYS A 68 6.82 12.92 -21.46
N PHE A 69 6.64 12.95 -20.14
CA PHE A 69 5.42 12.42 -19.54
C PHE A 69 4.62 13.62 -19.00
N ASN A 70 3.97 14.35 -19.90
CA ASN A 70 2.77 15.09 -19.53
C ASN A 70 1.65 14.04 -19.44
N GLN A 71 1.53 13.41 -18.28
CA GLN A 71 0.29 12.74 -17.94
C GLN A 71 -0.27 13.47 -16.75
N ASP A 72 -1.30 14.25 -17.05
CA ASP A 72 -2.27 14.72 -16.08
C ASP A 72 -2.81 13.48 -15.34
N CYS A 73 -2.16 13.12 -14.24
CA CYS A 73 -2.71 12.18 -13.29
C CYS A 73 -3.85 12.91 -12.58
N ARG A 74 -5.01 12.98 -13.24
CA ARG A 74 -6.25 13.32 -12.57
C ARG A 74 -6.59 12.13 -11.67
N CYS A 75 -6.10 12.15 -10.44
CA CYS A 75 -6.81 11.50 -9.36
C CYS A 75 -8.22 12.11 -9.38
N LYS A 76 -9.24 11.33 -9.78
CA LYS A 76 -10.62 11.79 -9.67
C LYS A 76 -10.85 12.00 -8.18
N ASN A 77 -10.94 13.26 -7.77
CA ASN A 77 -11.42 13.65 -6.45
C ASN A 77 -12.72 12.88 -6.21
N ILE A 78 -12.76 12.08 -5.15
CA ILE A 78 -14.03 11.60 -4.61
C ILE A 78 -14.61 12.83 -3.91
N SER A 79 -15.39 13.63 -4.64
CA SER A 79 -16.27 14.61 -4.01
C SER A 79 -17.49 13.87 -3.44
N PRO A 80 -17.90 14.17 -2.20
CA PRO A 80 -19.01 13.53 -1.55
C PRO A 80 -20.31 14.29 -1.89
N GLU A 81 -21.05 13.87 -2.91
CA GLU A 81 -22.40 14.41 -3.13
C GLU A 81 -23.42 13.30 -3.43
N GLN A 82 -24.20 13.02 -2.38
CA GLN A 82 -25.65 12.89 -2.32
C GLN A 82 -26.35 11.89 -3.27
N ASN A 83 -27.00 10.90 -2.62
CA ASN A 83 -28.13 10.13 -3.14
C ASN A 83 -29.17 11.05 -3.77
N PRO A 84 -29.73 10.65 -4.91
CA PRO A 84 -31.09 10.08 -4.87
C PRO A 84 -31.24 8.92 -5.86
N PHE A 85 -31.63 7.74 -5.36
CA PHE A 85 -32.19 6.70 -6.23
C PHE A 85 -33.68 6.64 -5.94
N ASP A 86 -34.45 7.01 -6.96
CA ASP A 86 -35.89 7.14 -6.96
C ASP A 86 -36.60 5.79 -6.69
N ASP A 87 -37.70 5.91 -5.96
CA ASP A 87 -38.70 4.88 -5.71
C ASP A 87 -39.30 4.35 -7.03
N ALA A 88 -39.09 3.06 -7.31
CA ALA A 88 -39.93 2.31 -8.24
C ALA A 88 -40.19 0.89 -7.69
N PRO A 89 -41.45 0.49 -7.50
CA PRO A 89 -41.78 -0.83 -6.98
C PRO A 89 -41.69 -1.87 -8.11
N VAL A 90 -40.55 -2.55 -8.23
CA VAL A 90 -40.44 -3.74 -9.07
C VAL A 90 -41.09 -4.91 -8.33
N LYS A 91 -42.29 -5.27 -8.76
CA LYS A 91 -42.90 -6.56 -8.46
C LYS A 91 -42.13 -7.64 -9.22
N SER A 92 -41.44 -8.51 -8.51
CA SER A 92 -41.04 -9.82 -9.04
C SER A 92 -41.69 -10.89 -8.17
N GLU A 93 -42.85 -11.38 -8.61
CA GLU A 93 -43.36 -12.69 -8.23
C GLU A 93 -42.34 -13.74 -8.70
N GLY A 94 -41.74 -14.41 -7.73
CA GLY A 94 -40.76 -15.45 -7.95
C GLY A 94 -40.59 -16.21 -6.65
N THR A 95 -41.49 -17.14 -6.38
CA THR A 95 -41.32 -18.15 -5.34
C THR A 95 -40.00 -18.87 -5.57
N ILE A 96 -38.98 -18.55 -4.79
CA ILE A 96 -37.71 -19.28 -4.77
C ILE A 96 -37.99 -20.65 -4.15
N PRO A 97 -37.77 -21.77 -4.87
CA PRO A 97 -37.86 -23.10 -4.28
C PRO A 97 -36.86 -23.20 -3.12
N ALA A 98 -37.30 -23.75 -1.98
CA ALA A 98 -36.62 -23.68 -0.69
C ALA A 98 -35.25 -24.38 -0.58
N ASP A 99 -34.66 -24.87 -1.67
CA ASP A 99 -33.50 -25.78 -1.63
C ASP A 99 -32.19 -25.26 -2.25
N ILE A 100 -32.10 -23.97 -2.61
CA ILE A 100 -30.81 -23.42 -3.08
C ILE A 100 -29.98 -22.95 -1.87
N LYS A 101 -29.09 -23.81 -1.36
CA LYS A 101 -28.07 -23.41 -0.38
C LYS A 101 -27.03 -22.50 -1.04
N LEU A 102 -27.18 -21.18 -0.88
CA LEU A 102 -26.18 -20.21 -1.33
C LEU A 102 -24.91 -20.30 -0.46
N PRO A 103 -23.71 -20.16 -1.04
CA PRO A 103 -22.46 -20.14 -0.29
C PRO A 103 -22.40 -18.91 0.63
N THR A 104 -21.93 -19.10 1.86
CA THR A 104 -21.74 -18.01 2.82
C THR A 104 -20.48 -17.21 2.47
N ILE A 105 -20.59 -15.89 2.32
CA ILE A 105 -19.50 -15.00 1.91
C ILE A 105 -19.14 -14.05 3.07
N THR A 106 -17.86 -13.79 3.28
CA THR A 106 -17.39 -12.82 4.28
C THR A 106 -17.56 -11.38 3.80
N LYS A 107 -17.48 -10.40 4.71
CA LYS A 107 -17.46 -8.96 4.38
C LYS A 107 -16.38 -8.54 3.36
N SER A 108 -15.35 -9.36 3.15
CA SER A 108 -14.27 -9.12 2.18
C SER A 108 -14.44 -9.93 0.89
N GLY A 109 -15.59 -10.54 0.65
CA GLY A 109 -15.89 -11.30 -0.56
C GLY A 109 -15.29 -12.71 -0.62
N ARG A 110 -14.80 -13.27 0.50
CA ARG A 110 -14.25 -14.64 0.51
C ARG A 110 -15.34 -15.65 0.84
N THR A 111 -15.37 -16.78 0.14
CA THR A 111 -16.28 -17.89 0.46
C THR A 111 -15.83 -18.61 1.73
N VAL A 112 -16.75 -18.77 2.68
CA VAL A 112 -16.52 -19.51 3.93
C VAL A 112 -16.67 -21.00 3.67
N ILE A 113 -15.61 -21.77 3.90
CA ILE A 113 -15.59 -23.24 3.78
C ILE A 113 -15.64 -23.83 5.19
N ILE A 114 -16.66 -24.64 5.48
CA ILE A 114 -16.77 -25.35 6.76
C ILE A 114 -15.81 -26.55 6.72
N PRO A 115 -14.85 -26.68 7.66
CA PRO A 115 -13.92 -27.80 7.70
C PRO A 115 -14.66 -29.10 8.04
N ARG A 116 -14.32 -30.20 7.34
CA ARG A 116 -14.83 -31.53 7.67
C ARG A 116 -13.98 -32.16 8.76
N ARG A 117 -14.64 -32.66 9.81
CA ARG A 117 -13.99 -33.48 10.83
C ARG A 117 -13.65 -34.84 10.21
N LEU A 118 -12.39 -35.25 10.30
CA LEU A 118 -11.95 -36.59 9.93
C LEU A 118 -12.12 -37.48 11.17
N ASP A 119 -13.03 -38.45 11.09
CA ASP A 119 -13.14 -39.48 12.12
C ASP A 119 -12.06 -40.53 11.85
N LEU A 120 -11.12 -40.66 12.81
CA LEU A 120 -9.99 -41.61 12.83
C LEU A 120 -10.37 -42.88 13.57
#